data_AF-A0AAD0WAC2-F1
#
_entry.id   AF-A0AAD0WAC2-F1
#
_cell.length_a   1.000
_cell.length_b   1.000
_cell.length_c   1.000
_cell.angle_alpha   90.00
_cell.angle_beta   90.00
_cell.angle_gamma   90.00
#
_symmetry.space_group_name_H-M   'P 1'
#
loop_
_entity.id
_entity.type
_entity.pdbx_description
1 polymer ?
#
loop_
_entity_poly.entity_id
_entity_poly.type
_entity_poly.pdbx_seq_one_letter_code
_entity_poly.pdbx_strand_id
1 'polypeptide(L)'
;MKPNTETALGAALKSAVQSLSKKKQTEMIADHVYSKFDVFRQFRPLALGIHESLIAALPQFDSTLISRVVANHCRKPRYVKSLARGGKRFDLANKPVGEVSAEEKKAAEQMSAPKPAPAAAAPAEPAGDAAE
;
A
#
# COMPACT_ATOMS: atom_id res chain seq x y z
N MET A 1 -0.87 -28.35 25.26
CA MET A 1 -1.43 -26.98 25.32
C MET A 1 -0.34 -25.98 25.68
N LYS A 2 0.05 -25.10 24.76
CA LYS A 2 0.77 -23.85 25.10
C LYS A 2 -0.04 -22.64 24.62
N PRO A 3 -1.11 -22.21 25.32
CA PRO A 3 -1.66 -20.89 25.05
C PRO A 3 -1.97 -20.16 26.37
N ASN A 4 -1.16 -19.17 26.74
CA ASN A 4 -1.61 -18.10 27.66
C ASN A 4 -0.62 -16.94 27.76
N THR A 5 0.67 -17.15 27.50
CA THR A 5 1.67 -16.07 27.61
C THR A 5 1.61 -15.08 26.45
N GLU A 6 1.45 -15.55 25.20
CA GLU A 6 1.34 -14.66 24.02
C GLU A 6 0.07 -13.80 24.05
N THR A 7 -1.06 -14.35 24.54
CA THR A 7 -2.32 -13.61 24.65
C THR A 7 -2.30 -12.60 25.79
N ALA A 8 -1.71 -12.93 26.94
CA ALA A 8 -1.58 -12.00 28.07
C ALA A 8 -0.65 -10.82 27.74
N LEU A 9 0.47 -11.08 27.05
CA LEU A 9 1.38 -10.02 26.58
C LEU A 9 0.70 -9.13 25.53
N GLY A 10 -0.04 -9.73 24.58
CA GLY A 10 -0.79 -9.01 23.57
C GLY A 10 -1.89 -8.13 24.16
N ALA A 11 -2.60 -8.61 25.18
CA ALA A 11 -3.61 -7.85 25.89
C ALA A 11 -3.02 -6.68 26.70
N ALA A 12 -1.91 -6.90 27.42
CA ALA A 12 -1.21 -5.84 28.14
C ALA A 12 -0.69 -4.74 27.19
N LEU A 13 -0.10 -5.14 26.06
CA LEU A 13 0.35 -4.21 25.02
C LEU A 13 -0.83 -3.42 24.45
N LYS A 14 -1.97 -4.08 24.21
CA LYS A 14 -3.20 -3.43 23.74
C LYS A 14 -3.68 -2.35 24.71
N SER A 15 -3.76 -2.64 26.01
CA SER A 15 -4.15 -1.66 27.03
C SER A 15 -3.17 -0.49 27.12
N ALA A 16 -1.87 -0.77 27.06
CA ALA A 16 -0.84 0.28 27.07
C ALA A 16 -0.95 1.18 25.83
N VAL A 17 -1.12 0.59 24.64
CA VAL A 17 -1.29 1.37 23.40
C VAL A 17 -2.58 2.18 23.43
N GLN A 18 -3.68 1.61 23.96
CA GLN A 18 -4.97 2.30 24.07
C GLN A 18 -4.94 3.53 24.98
N SER A 19 -4.06 3.57 25.98
CA SER A 19 -3.86 4.77 26.82
C SER A 19 -3.21 5.94 26.08
N LEU A 20 -2.59 5.71 24.92
CA LEU A 20 -1.93 6.74 24.12
C LEU A 20 -2.93 7.48 23.22
N SER A 21 -2.56 8.68 22.79
CA SER A 21 -3.32 9.42 21.77
C SER A 21 -3.37 8.67 20.44
N LYS A 22 -4.51 8.74 19.74
CA LYS A 22 -4.73 8.13 18.41
C LYS A 22 -3.65 8.49 17.39
N LYS A 23 -3.09 9.70 17.48
CA LYS A 23 -1.97 10.15 16.63
C LYS A 23 -0.73 9.30 16.90
N LYS A 24 -0.34 9.17 18.17
CA LYS A 24 0.83 8.41 18.61
C LYS A 24 0.66 6.91 18.34
N GLN A 25 -0.56 6.38 18.51
CA GLN A 25 -0.88 5.00 18.10
C GLN A 25 -0.64 4.78 16.61
N THR A 26 -1.10 5.70 15.76
CA THR A 26 -0.92 5.62 14.30
C THR A 26 0.57 5.63 13.92
N GLU A 27 1.37 6.50 14.55
CA GLU A 27 2.83 6.59 14.34
C GLU A 27 3.52 5.29 14.77
N MET A 28 3.21 4.76 15.96
CA MET A 28 3.77 3.49 16.44
C MET A 28 3.41 2.31 15.53
N ILE A 29 2.17 2.25 15.04
CA ILE A 29 1.74 1.21 14.09
C ILE A 29 2.56 1.33 12.80
N ALA A 30 2.70 2.54 12.26
CA ALA A 30 3.48 2.77 11.06
C ALA A 30 4.93 2.32 11.25
N ASP A 31 5.59 2.75 12.32
CA ASP A 31 6.99 2.42 12.61
C ASP A 31 7.19 0.91 12.76
N HIS A 32 6.28 0.23 13.47
CA HIS A 32 6.33 -1.22 13.63
C HIS A 32 6.15 -1.95 12.30
N VAL A 33 5.20 -1.51 11.47
CA VAL A 33 4.93 -2.10 10.16
C VAL A 33 6.12 -1.92 9.22
N TYR A 34 6.71 -0.72 9.15
CA TYR A 34 7.89 -0.46 8.31
C TYR A 34 9.14 -1.21 8.78
N SER A 35 9.27 -1.48 10.09
CA SER A 35 10.41 -2.19 10.65
C SER A 35 10.29 -3.71 10.48
N LYS A 36 9.08 -4.26 10.59
CA LYS A 36 8.83 -5.71 10.58
C LYS A 36 8.61 -6.27 9.17
N PHE A 37 8.01 -5.50 8.27
CA PHE A 37 7.60 -5.98 6.95
C PHE A 37 8.36 -5.28 5.82
N ASP A 38 9.22 -6.02 5.14
CA ASP A 38 10.02 -5.50 4.03
C ASP A 38 9.18 -4.99 2.86
N VAL A 39 7.98 -5.54 2.65
CA VAL A 39 7.06 -5.11 1.59
C VAL A 39 6.65 -3.64 1.74
N PHE A 40 6.48 -3.18 2.98
CA PHE A 40 6.18 -1.77 3.28
C PHE A 40 7.44 -0.90 3.20
N ARG A 41 8.59 -1.41 3.66
CA ARG A 41 9.87 -0.70 3.60
C ARG A 41 10.34 -0.43 2.16
N GLN A 42 10.14 -1.41 1.28
CA GLN A 42 10.48 -1.33 -0.13
C GLN A 42 9.37 -0.76 -1.01
N PHE A 43 8.21 -0.41 -0.44
CA PHE A 43 7.04 0.12 -1.17
C PHE A 43 6.59 -0.82 -2.31
N ARG A 44 6.65 -2.13 -2.11
CA ARG A 44 6.26 -3.10 -3.16
C ARG A 44 4.74 -3.10 -3.35
N PRO A 45 4.22 -3.50 -4.53
CA PRO A 45 2.78 -3.65 -4.75
C PRO A 45 2.19 -4.61 -3.71
N LEU A 46 1.21 -4.14 -2.93
CA LEU A 46 0.63 -4.93 -1.84
C LEU A 46 -0.47 -5.86 -2.37
N ALA A 47 -0.60 -7.03 -1.74
CA ALA A 47 -1.73 -7.92 -1.95
C ALA A 47 -3.06 -7.24 -1.58
N LEU A 48 -4.14 -7.65 -2.27
CA LEU A 48 -5.49 -7.26 -1.86
C LEU A 48 -5.78 -7.86 -0.48
N GLY A 49 -6.43 -7.10 0.41
CA GLY A 49 -6.71 -7.57 1.77
C GLY A 49 -5.51 -7.53 2.74
N ILE A 50 -4.41 -6.84 2.40
CA ILE A 50 -3.23 -6.76 3.28
C ILE A 50 -3.55 -6.20 4.69
N HIS A 51 -4.59 -5.37 4.80
CA HIS A 51 -5.06 -4.82 6.07
C HIS A 51 -5.63 -5.92 6.98
N GLU A 52 -6.34 -6.92 6.44
CA GLU A 52 -6.85 -8.06 7.22
C GLU A 52 -5.70 -8.92 7.74
N SER A 53 -4.70 -9.16 6.89
CA SER A 53 -3.49 -9.89 7.27
C SER A 53 -2.72 -9.14 8.38
N LEU A 54 -2.69 -7.81 8.32
CA LEU A 54 -2.09 -6.98 9.37
C LEU A 54 -2.88 -7.02 10.68
N ILE A 55 -4.21 -7.01 10.62
CA ILE A 55 -5.09 -7.12 11.79
C ILE A 55 -4.89 -8.48 12.47
N ALA A 56 -4.79 -9.56 11.68
CA ALA A 56 -4.51 -10.90 12.18
C ALA A 56 -3.11 -11.02 12.81
N ALA A 57 -2.10 -10.38 12.20
CA ALA A 57 -0.73 -10.38 12.70
C ALA A 57 -0.51 -9.45 13.91
N LEU A 58 -1.33 -8.42 14.07
CA LEU A 58 -1.20 -7.40 15.10
C LEU A 58 -2.54 -7.13 15.83
N PRO A 59 -3.08 -8.10 16.58
CA PRO A 59 -4.36 -7.96 17.30
C PRO A 59 -4.32 -6.93 18.45
N GLN A 60 -3.12 -6.47 18.81
CA GLN A 60 -2.90 -5.43 19.82
C GLN A 60 -3.34 -4.03 19.38
N PHE A 61 -3.42 -3.76 18.07
CA PHE A 61 -3.76 -2.44 17.54
C PHE A 61 -5.22 -2.39 17.09
N ASP A 62 -5.74 -1.18 16.96
CA ASP A 62 -7.09 -0.96 16.43
C ASP A 62 -7.11 -1.16 14.91
N SER A 63 -8.00 -2.02 14.42
CA SER A 63 -8.21 -2.31 13.01
C SER A 63 -8.46 -1.05 12.18
N THR A 64 -9.15 -0.05 12.73
CA THR A 64 -9.42 1.21 12.04
C THR A 64 -8.15 2.02 11.81
N LEU A 65 -7.22 2.00 12.77
CA LEU A 65 -5.94 2.70 12.66
C LEU A 65 -5.00 1.96 11.72
N ILE A 66 -4.98 0.62 11.74
CA ILE A 66 -4.23 -0.19 10.77
C ILE A 66 -4.68 0.15 9.35
N SER A 67 -6.00 0.10 9.08
CA SER A 67 -6.55 0.45 7.76
C SER A 67 -6.20 1.88 7.35
N ARG A 68 -6.17 2.82 8.29
CA ARG A 68 -5.74 4.21 8.03
C ARG A 68 -4.26 4.30 7.68
N VAL A 69 -3.38 3.58 8.39
CA VAL A 69 -1.94 3.54 8.08
C VAL A 69 -1.70 2.96 6.70
N VAL A 70 -2.39 1.87 6.36
CA VAL A 70 -2.31 1.25 5.03
C VAL A 70 -2.83 2.22 3.95
N ALA A 71 -3.98 2.87 4.17
CA ALA A 71 -4.50 3.86 3.22
C ALA A 71 -3.54 5.03 3.02
N ASN A 72 -2.91 5.53 4.09
CA ASN A 72 -1.90 6.58 4.02
C ASN A 72 -0.64 6.11 3.29
N HIS A 73 -0.23 4.84 3.47
CA HIS A 73 0.88 4.25 2.73
C HIS A 73 0.59 4.19 1.23
N CYS A 74 -0.60 3.70 0.84
CA CYS A 74 -1.01 3.58 -0.55
C CYS A 74 -1.09 4.93 -1.29
N ARG A 75 -1.33 6.03 -0.56
CA ARG A 75 -1.36 7.39 -1.11
C ARG A 75 0.03 8.00 -1.31
N LYS A 76 1.10 7.39 -0.80
CA LYS A 76 2.46 7.94 -0.97
C LYS A 76 2.90 7.84 -2.43
N PRO A 77 3.55 8.88 -2.99
CA PRO A 77 3.99 8.87 -4.40
C PRO A 77 4.97 7.73 -4.70
N ARG A 78 5.77 7.29 -3.72
CA ARG A 78 6.66 6.13 -3.85
C ARG A 78 5.91 4.82 -4.09
N TYR A 79 4.75 4.66 -3.47
CA TYR A 79 3.90 3.49 -3.65
C TYR A 79 3.25 3.51 -5.03
N VAL A 80 2.68 4.65 -5.42
CA VAL A 80 2.07 4.82 -6.76
C VAL A 80 3.08 4.55 -7.87
N LYS A 81 4.33 5.02 -7.75
CA LYS A 81 5.41 4.66 -8.70
C LYS A 81 5.72 3.17 -8.75
N SER A 82 5.63 2.48 -7.61
CA SER A 82 5.87 1.04 -7.56
C SER A 82 4.71 0.25 -8.17
N LEU A 83 3.48 0.74 -8.04
CA LEU A 83 2.32 0.23 -8.77
C LEU A 83 2.42 0.49 -10.28
N ALA A 84 2.88 1.68 -10.68
CA ALA A 84 3.13 2.03 -12.09
C ALA A 84 4.24 1.16 -12.70
N ARG A 85 5.22 0.71 -11.91
CA ARG A 85 6.20 -0.29 -12.36
C ARG A 85 5.54 -1.65 -12.66
N GLY A 86 4.41 -1.92 -12.02
CA GLY A 86 3.66 -3.18 -12.13
C GLY A 86 4.40 -4.37 -11.53
N GLY A 87 3.98 -5.57 -11.95
CA GLY A 87 4.57 -6.84 -11.55
C GLY A 87 3.71 -7.59 -10.53
N LYS A 88 4.36 -8.44 -9.72
CA LYS A 88 3.69 -9.28 -8.73
C LYS A 88 3.30 -8.48 -7.50
N ARG A 89 2.15 -8.81 -6.91
CA ARG A 89 1.73 -8.30 -5.60
C ARG A 89 2.35 -9.16 -4.51
N PHE A 90 2.70 -8.54 -3.39
CA PHE A 90 3.34 -9.22 -2.27
C PHE A 90 2.48 -9.15 -1.02
N ASP A 91 2.38 -10.28 -0.34
CA ASP A 91 1.78 -10.40 0.98
C ASP A 91 2.80 -10.08 2.10
N LEU A 92 2.38 -10.03 3.36
CA LEU A 92 3.21 -9.74 4.53
C LEU A 92 4.42 -10.68 4.67
N ALA A 93 4.30 -11.92 4.21
CA ALA A 93 5.39 -12.89 4.18
C ALA A 93 6.33 -12.75 2.97
N ASN A 94 6.22 -11.65 2.20
CA ASN A 94 6.93 -11.42 0.94
C ASN A 94 6.67 -12.51 -0.12
N LYS A 95 5.53 -13.19 -0.01
CA LYS A 95 5.09 -14.17 -1.00
C LYS A 95 4.35 -13.45 -2.13
N PRO A 96 4.63 -13.79 -3.40
CA PRO A 96 3.88 -13.23 -4.52
C PRO A 96 2.45 -13.79 -4.49
N VAL A 97 1.47 -12.94 -4.23
CA VAL A 97 0.05 -13.27 -4.17
C VAL A 97 -0.68 -12.43 -5.22
N GLY A 98 -0.73 -12.97 -6.43
CA GLY A 98 -1.34 -12.33 -7.59
C GLY A 98 -0.43 -11.33 -8.30
N GLU A 99 -0.99 -10.71 -9.33
CA GLU A 99 -0.31 -9.77 -10.21
C GLU A 99 -1.09 -8.46 -10.29
N VAL A 100 -0.39 -7.35 -10.54
CA VAL A 100 -1.02 -6.05 -10.81
C VAL A 100 -1.56 -6.08 -12.24
N SER A 101 -2.87 -5.88 -12.40
CA SER A 101 -3.49 -5.82 -13.74
C SER A 101 -2.95 -4.62 -14.52
N ALA A 102 -2.91 -4.73 -15.86
CA ALA A 102 -2.52 -3.65 -16.75
C ALA A 102 -3.39 -2.38 -16.56
N GLU A 103 -4.66 -2.56 -16.20
CA GLU A 103 -5.58 -1.45 -15.91
C GLU A 103 -5.17 -0.68 -14.65
N GLU A 104 -4.82 -1.40 -13.59
CA GLU A 104 -4.37 -0.80 -12.33
C GLU A 104 -3.01 -0.13 -12.48
N LYS A 105 -2.13 -0.73 -13.30
CA LYS A 105 -0.86 -0.14 -13.68
C LYS A 105 -1.07 1.19 -14.40
N LYS A 106 -1.96 1.24 -15.40
CA LYS A 106 -2.29 2.47 -16.15
C LYS A 106 -2.92 3.54 -15.25
N ALA A 107 -3.82 3.15 -14.35
CA ALA A 107 -4.40 4.06 -13.37
C ALA A 107 -3.34 4.62 -12.40
N ALA A 108 -2.39 3.78 -11.96
CA ALA A 108 -1.27 4.22 -11.13
C ALA A 108 -0.29 5.12 -11.90
N GLU A 109 0.00 4.82 -13.16
CA GLU A 109 0.79 5.69 -14.04
C GLU A 109 0.14 7.07 -14.16
N GLN A 110 -1.17 7.13 -14.41
CA GLN A 110 -1.96 8.37 -14.47
C GLN A 110 -1.95 9.15 -13.14
N MET A 111 -1.99 8.46 -12.00
CA MET A 111 -1.89 9.09 -10.68
C MET A 111 -0.46 9.51 -10.30
N SER A 112 0.56 8.84 -10.85
CA SER A 112 1.97 9.14 -10.59
C SER A 112 2.52 10.24 -11.48
N ALA A 113 1.88 10.46 -12.64
CA ALA A 113 2.20 11.55 -13.52
C ALA A 113 1.80 12.88 -12.83
N PRO A 114 2.71 13.87 -12.73
CA PRO A 114 2.27 15.23 -12.45
C PRO A 114 1.27 15.60 -13.55
N LYS A 115 0.05 15.98 -13.15
CA LYS A 115 -1.05 16.50 -13.99
C LYS A 115 -0.70 16.58 -15.49
N PRO A 116 -1.27 15.73 -16.37
CA PRO A 116 -1.08 15.95 -17.79
C PRO A 116 -1.66 17.32 -18.12
N ALA A 117 -0.85 18.17 -18.76
CA ALA A 117 -1.41 19.19 -19.64
C ALA A 117 -2.37 18.47 -20.60
N PRO A 118 -3.59 18.97 -20.80
CA PRO A 118 -4.59 18.25 -21.57
C PRO A 118 -4.10 18.11 -23.02
N ALA A 119 -4.26 16.91 -23.56
CA ALA A 119 -4.39 16.61 -24.99
C ALA A 119 -3.27 17.11 -25.93
N ALA A 120 -2.16 16.37 -26.00
CA ALA A 120 -1.55 16.11 -27.31
C ALA A 120 -2.43 15.04 -27.99
N ALA A 121 -3.49 15.50 -28.63
CA ALA A 121 -4.32 14.69 -29.48
C ALA A 121 -3.47 14.15 -30.64
N ALA A 122 -3.55 12.82 -30.80
CA ALA A 122 -3.46 12.03 -32.03
C ALA A 122 -2.46 12.47 -33.13
N PRO A 123 -1.48 11.61 -33.49
CA PRO A 123 -0.81 11.72 -34.77
C PRO A 123 -1.80 11.23 -35.85
N ALA A 124 -2.42 12.16 -36.56
CA ALA A 124 -3.10 11.86 -37.82
C ALA A 124 -2.07 12.00 -38.95
N GLU A 125 -2.10 10.98 -39.81
CA GLU A 125 -1.09 10.53 -40.74
C GLU A 125 -0.74 11.49 -41.91
N PRO A 126 0.40 11.26 -42.60
CA PRO A 126 0.86 12.09 -43.70
C PRO A 126 0.30 11.62 -45.06
N ALA A 127 -0.41 12.50 -45.74
CA ALA A 127 -0.67 12.44 -47.18
C ALA A 127 -0.82 13.90 -47.63
N GLY A 128 0.01 14.48 -48.49
CA GLY A 128 0.47 13.95 -49.77
C GLY A 128 -0.41 14.56 -50.86
N ASP A 129 0.22 15.23 -51.84
CA ASP A 129 -0.36 15.73 -53.10
C ASP A 129 -1.19 17.03 -52.99
N ALA A 130 -1.16 18.02 -53.87
CA ALA A 130 -0.34 18.48 -55.01
C ALA A 130 -0.95 19.83 -55.45
N ALA A 131 -0.29 20.51 -56.39
CA ALA A 131 -0.78 21.47 -57.41
C ALA A 131 -2.27 21.91 -57.35
N GLU A 132 -2.64 23.18 -57.51
CA GLU A 132 -2.30 24.13 -58.59
C GLU A 132 -2.85 25.52 -58.24
#